data_AF-U3CKF6-F1
#
_entry.id   AF-U3CKF6-F1
#
_cell.length_a   1.000
_cell.length_b   1.000
_cell.length_c   1.000
_cell.angle_alpha   90.00
_cell.angle_beta   90.00
_cell.angle_gamma   90.00
#
_symmetry.space_group_name_H-M   'P 1'
#
loop_
_entity.id
_entity.type
_entity.pdbx_description
1 polymer ?
#
loop_
_entity_poly.entity_id
_entity_poly.type
_entity_poly.pdbx_seq_one_letter_code
_entity_poly.pdbx_strand_id
1 'polypeptide(L)'
;MLTDLEKALNSLIEVYHKYSLIKGNYHAIYRDDLKKLLETECPEYTKKKTAEAWFNELDINSDNAINFQEFLILVIKVGVQAHKDSHKE
;
A
#
# COMPACT_ATOMS: atom_id res chain seq x y z
N MET A 1 2.68 -21.70 -16.26
CA MET A 1 3.64 -21.06 -15.32
C MET A 1 3.41 -19.58 -15.42
N LEU A 2 3.35 -18.85 -14.31
CA LEU A 2 3.18 -17.39 -14.33
C LEU A 2 4.47 -16.72 -14.83
N THR A 3 4.30 -15.66 -15.61
CA THR A 3 5.37 -14.73 -15.98
C THR A 3 5.80 -13.91 -14.77
N ASP A 4 6.97 -13.26 -14.83
CA ASP A 4 7.49 -12.53 -13.66
C ASP A 4 6.65 -11.30 -13.32
N LEU A 5 6.04 -10.65 -14.31
CA LEU A 5 5.10 -9.55 -14.07
C LEU A 5 3.82 -10.04 -13.39
N GLU A 6 3.26 -11.17 -13.83
CA GLU A 6 2.07 -11.76 -13.19
C GLU A 6 2.36 -12.17 -11.73
N LYS A 7 3.55 -12.71 -11.45
CA LYS A 7 3.98 -13.00 -10.06
C LYS A 7 4.07 -11.73 -9.23
N ALA A 8 4.67 -10.66 -9.77
CA ALA A 8 4.79 -9.38 -9.07
C ALA A 8 3.40 -8.78 -8.75
N LEU A 9 2.46 -8.84 -9.69
CA LEU A 9 1.08 -8.41 -9.47
C LEU A 9 0.39 -9.24 -8.38
N ASN A 10 0.58 -10.57 -8.39
CA ASN A 10 0.07 -11.43 -7.31
C ASN A 10 0.67 -11.07 -5.95
N SER A 11 1.96 -10.76 -5.87
CA SER A 11 2.58 -10.33 -4.62
C SER A 11 2.00 -9.01 -4.10
N LEU A 12 1.64 -8.06 -4.97
CA LEU A 12 0.95 -6.82 -4.53
C LEU A 12 -0.42 -7.13 -3.90
N ILE A 13 -1.17 -8.08 -4.48
CA ILE A 13 -2.47 -8.53 -3.96
C ILE A 13 -2.30 -9.24 -2.63
N GLU A 14 -1.31 -10.13 -2.51
CA GLU A 14 -1.00 -10.84 -1.26
C GLU A 14 -0.60 -9.89 -0.13
N VAL A 15 0.22 -8.88 -0.43
CA VAL A 15 0.57 -7.84 0.55
C VAL A 15 -0.67 -7.09 1.00
N TYR A 16 -1.57 -6.68 0.09
CA TYR A 16 -2.82 -6.04 0.48
C TYR A 16 -3.64 -6.93 1.43
N HIS A 17 -3.82 -8.20 1.08
CA HIS A 17 -4.62 -9.13 1.89
C HIS A 17 -3.99 -9.49 3.24
N LYS A 18 -2.66 -9.42 3.39
CA LYS A 18 -1.99 -9.54 4.68
C LYS A 18 -2.52 -8.53 5.71
N TYR A 19 -2.97 -7.36 5.26
CA TYR A 19 -3.50 -6.31 6.12
C TYR A 19 -5.03 -6.20 6.06
N SER A 20 -5.65 -6.40 4.89
CA SER A 20 -7.11 -6.29 4.74
C SER A 20 -7.89 -7.42 5.42
N LEU A 21 -7.24 -8.56 5.66
CA LEU A 21 -7.86 -9.72 6.32
C LEU A 21 -7.70 -9.71 7.85
N ILE A 22 -7.05 -8.68 8.42
CA ILE A 22 -6.82 -8.62 9.87
C ILE A 22 -8.14 -8.52 10.65
N LYS A 23 -9.08 -7.70 10.17
CA LYS A 23 -10.37 -7.48 10.83
C LYS A 23 -11.41 -6.91 9.88
N GLY A 24 -12.68 -6.99 10.27
CA GLY A 24 -13.78 -6.32 9.57
C GLY A 24 -14.02 -6.86 8.16
N ASN A 25 -14.08 -5.96 7.18
CA ASN A 25 -14.30 -6.30 5.77
C ASN A 25 -12.99 -6.79 5.13
N TYR A 26 -13.05 -7.93 4.43
CA TYR A 26 -11.89 -8.56 3.77
C TYR A 26 -11.27 -7.71 2.64
N HIS A 27 -11.97 -6.67 2.19
CA HIS A 27 -11.51 -5.64 1.23
C HIS A 27 -11.30 -4.27 1.90
N ALA A 28 -10.94 -4.22 3.18
CA ALA A 28 -10.69 -2.99 3.90
C ALA A 28 -9.41 -3.05 4.73
N ILE A 29 -8.51 -2.09 4.53
CA ILE A 29 -7.40 -1.82 5.46
C ILE A 29 -7.81 -0.63 6.33
N TYR A 30 -7.90 -0.82 7.64
CA TYR A 30 -8.25 0.24 8.59
C TYR A 30 -7.02 1.05 9.02
N ARG A 31 -7.23 2.20 9.66
CA ARG A 31 -6.18 3.18 10.03
C ARG A 31 -4.95 2.57 10.70
N ASP A 32 -5.15 1.74 11.71
CA ASP A 32 -4.07 1.08 12.45
C ASP A 32 -3.38 -0.02 11.64
N ASP A 33 -4.10 -0.68 10.72
CA ASP A 33 -3.52 -1.68 9.82
C ASP A 33 -2.71 -1.01 8.70
N LEU A 34 -3.16 0.14 8.18
CA LEU A 34 -2.37 0.92 7.23
C LEU A 34 -1.06 1.38 7.86
N LYS A 35 -1.08 1.82 9.13
CA LYS A 35 0.14 2.19 9.84
C LYS A 35 1.15 1.02 9.87
N LYS A 36 0.69 -0.19 10.22
CA LYS A 36 1.54 -1.39 10.21
C LYS A 36 2.06 -1.72 8.82
N LEU A 37 1.24 -1.57 7.78
CA LEU A 37 1.64 -1.78 6.38
C LEU A 37 2.78 -0.84 5.99
N LEU A 38 2.63 0.46 6.24
CA LEU A 38 3.63 1.47 5.89
C LEU A 38 4.96 1.24 6.61
N GLU A 39 4.90 0.89 7.91
CA GLU A 39 6.08 0.61 8.73
C GLU A 39 6.81 -0.68 8.34
N THR A 40 6.10 -1.66 7.76
CA THR A 40 6.65 -2.99 7.45
C THR A 40 7.11 -3.11 5.99
N GLU A 41 6.28 -2.70 5.04
CA GLU A 41 6.46 -3.07 3.62
C GLU A 41 7.23 -2.01 2.82
N CYS A 42 7.17 -0.74 3.22
CA CYS A 42 7.85 0.35 2.50
C CYS A 42 8.28 1.53 3.40
N PRO A 43 9.02 1.28 4.51
CA PRO A 43 9.33 2.30 5.51
C PRO A 43 10.14 3.47 4.93
N GLU A 44 11.13 3.19 4.08
CA GLU A 44 12.01 4.22 3.51
C GLU A 44 11.28 5.19 2.56
N TYR A 45 10.27 4.69 1.84
CA TYR A 45 9.50 5.47 0.87
C TYR A 45 8.39 6.29 1.52
N THR A 46 7.93 5.88 2.72
CA THR A 46 6.75 6.46 3.37
C THR A 46 7.09 7.32 4.59
N LYS A 47 8.31 7.21 5.15
CA LYS A 47 8.76 7.93 6.37
C LYS A 47 8.62 9.45 6.38
N LYS A 48 8.50 10.09 5.21
CA LYS A 48 8.35 11.56 5.12
C LYS A 48 6.95 12.06 5.48
N LYS A 49 5.98 11.16 5.61
CA LYS A 49 4.58 11.47 5.89
C LYS A 49 4.07 10.55 7.00
N THR A 50 3.25 11.09 7.90
CA THR A 50 2.64 10.28 8.97
C THR A 50 1.65 9.29 8.39
N ALA A 51 1.44 8.15 9.06
CA ALA A 51 0.45 7.16 8.64
C ALA A 51 -0.97 7.75 8.56
N GLU A 52 -1.32 8.65 9.48
CA GLU A 52 -2.60 9.37 9.46
C GLU A 52 -2.75 10.25 8.23
N ALA A 53 -1.70 10.98 7.85
CA ALA A 53 -1.75 11.80 6.66
C ALA A 53 -1.79 10.92 5.39
N TRP A 54 -1.12 9.78 5.35
CA TRP A 54 -1.28 8.78 4.28
C TRP A 54 -2.73 8.28 4.20
N PHE A 55 -3.32 7.89 5.33
CA PHE A 55 -4.69 7.41 5.38
C PHE A 55 -5.67 8.41 4.76
N ASN A 56 -5.59 9.68 5.20
CA ASN A 56 -6.48 10.73 4.70
C ASN A 56 -6.26 11.07 3.22
N GLU A 57 -5.10 10.72 2.62
CA GLU A 57 -4.89 10.86 1.17
C GLU A 57 -5.42 9.68 0.37
N LEU A 58 -5.37 8.47 0.95
CA LEU A 58 -5.77 7.25 0.25
C LEU A 58 -7.27 6.96 0.38
N ASP A 59 -7.91 7.33 1.50
CA ASP A 59 -9.35 7.19 1.75
C ASP A 59 -10.14 8.23 0.95
N ILE A 60 -10.24 8.00 -0.37
CA ILE A 60 -10.80 8.97 -1.33
C ILE A 60 -12.31 9.07 -1.17
N ASN A 61 -12.96 7.94 -0.92
CA ASN A 61 -14.40 7.89 -0.74
C ASN A 61 -14.85 8.25 0.70
N SER A 62 -13.90 8.45 1.62
CA SER A 62 -14.14 8.83 3.03
C SER A 62 -14.97 7.79 3.80
N ASP A 63 -14.81 6.51 3.49
CA ASP A 63 -15.52 5.42 4.16
C ASP A 63 -14.79 4.89 5.41
N ASN A 64 -13.64 5.49 5.77
CA ASN A 64 -12.78 5.09 6.86
C ASN A 64 -12.13 3.70 6.69
N ALA A 65 -11.93 3.27 5.45
CA ALA A 65 -11.08 2.15 5.10
C ALA A 65 -10.35 2.42 3.78
N ILE A 66 -9.28 1.65 3.54
CA ILE A 66 -8.57 1.65 2.27
C ILE A 66 -8.92 0.37 1.51
N ASN A 67 -9.65 0.51 0.41
CA ASN A 67 -9.93 -0.61 -0.49
C ASN A 67 -8.72 -0.87 -1.42
N PHE A 68 -8.80 -1.92 -2.25
CA PHE A 68 -7.66 -2.29 -3.11
C PHE A 68 -7.31 -1.21 -4.15
N GLN A 69 -8.30 -0.50 -4.70
CA GLN A 69 -8.06 0.55 -5.69
C GLN A 69 -7.32 1.74 -5.06
N GLU A 70 -7.68 2.10 -3.83
CA GLU A 70 -7.02 3.14 -3.05
C GLU A 70 -5.61 2.71 -2.61
N PHE A 71 -5.43 1.45 -2.23
CA PHE A 71 -4.09 0.89 -1.97
C PHE A 71 -3.17 0.98 -3.20
N LEU A 72 -3.68 0.75 -4.41
CA LEU A 72 -2.87 0.89 -5.63
C LEU A 72 -2.34 2.31 -5.84
N ILE A 73 -2.95 3.34 -5.26
CA ILE A 73 -2.44 4.72 -5.31
C ILE A 73 -1.14 4.84 -4.51
N LEU A 74 -1.06 4.18 -3.34
CA LEU A 74 0.19 4.06 -2.59
C LEU A 74 1.25 3.35 -3.44
N VAL A 75 0.90 2.21 -4.05
CA VAL A 75 1.82 1.43 -4.90
C VAL A 75 2.35 2.26 -6.06
N ILE A 76 1.50 3.02 -6.74
CA ILE A 76 1.91 3.92 -7.83
C ILE A 76 2.88 4.99 -7.33
N LYS A 77 2.57 5.66 -6.21
CA LYS A 77 3.44 6.72 -5.64
C LYS A 77 4.80 6.18 -5.23
N VAL A 78 4.81 5.04 -4.53
CA VAL A 78 6.05 4.36 -4.10
C VAL A 78 6.82 3.87 -5.32
N GLY A 79 6.16 3.26 -6.31
CA GLY A 79 6.79 2.75 -7.53
C GLY A 79 7.46 3.86 -8.35
N VAL A 80 6.81 5.02 -8.51
CA VAL A 80 7.41 6.18 -9.17
C VAL A 80 8.65 6.66 -8.42
N GLN A 81 8.59 6.72 -7.09
CA GLN A 81 9.73 7.15 -6.27
C GLN A 81 10.88 6.13 -6.31
N ALA A 82 10.58 4.83 -6.19
CA ALA A 82 11.55 3.75 -6.28
C ALA A 82 12.25 3.71 -7.65
N HIS A 83 11.50 3.90 -8.74
CA HIS A 83 12.08 4.03 -10.07
C HIS A 83 12.98 5.26 -10.19
N LYS A 84 12.61 6.40 -9.59
CA LYS A 84 13.50 7.57 -9.56
C LYS A 84 14.78 7.28 -8.78
N ASP A 85 14.68 6.54 -7.67
CA ASP A 85 15.81 6.21 -6.81
C ASP A 85 16.72 5.16 -7.43
N SER A 86 16.23 4.28 -8.31
CA SER A 86 17.08 3.31 -9.02
C SER A 86 18.07 3.94 -10.00
N HIS A 87 17.92 5.22 -10.32
CA HIS A 87 18.85 6.00 -11.16
C HIS A 87 19.84 6.84 -10.36
N LYS A 88 19.81 6.80 -9.02
CA LYS A 88 20.76 7.51 -8.17
C LYS A 88 22.03 6.67 -8.02
N GLU A 89 23.18 7.29 -8.30
CA GLU A 89 24.50 6.73 -8.01
C GLU A 89 24.77 6.63 -6.50
#